data_AF-A0A370K214-F1
#
_entry.id   AF-A0A370K214-F1
#
_cell.length_a   1.000
_cell.length_b   1.000
_cell.length_c   1.000
_cell.angle_alpha   90.00
_cell.angle_beta   90.00
_cell.angle_gamma   90.00
#
_symmetry.space_group_name_H-M   'P 1'
#
loop_
_entity.id
_entity.type
_entity.pdbx_description
1 polymer ?
#
loop_
_entity_poly.entity_id
_entity_poly.type
_entity_poly.pdbx_seq_one_letter_code
_entity_poly.pdbx_strand_id
1 'polypeptide(L)'
;MTTVSGGRWVAEIYGCNLEVLENPRLVEVALKDAVLKLGAPPNSVQSTVYKFYPQGLSAAVLSPVAAVMIHTWPEDNASATLDLYFYKPDVDPDSVLRGLARAFGAREESAFRFWRGGEREIKRRRQ
;
A
#
# COMPACT_ATOMS: atom_id res chain seq x y z
N MET A 1 18.10 20.36 -13.17
CA MET A 1 17.06 19.35 -13.45
C MET A 1 16.34 19.06 -12.14
N THR A 2 15.05 19.37 -12.03
CA THR A 2 14.27 18.94 -10.88
C THR A 2 14.09 17.43 -10.96
N THR A 3 14.79 16.70 -10.11
CA THR A 3 14.59 15.26 -9.96
C THR A 3 13.15 15.04 -9.50
N VAL A 4 12.32 14.47 -10.39
CA VAL A 4 10.99 14.01 -10.00
C VAL A 4 11.20 12.85 -9.02
N SER A 5 11.01 13.11 -7.74
CA SER A 5 11.20 12.13 -6.67
C SER A 5 9.90 11.40 -6.36
N GLY A 6 10.01 10.16 -5.91
CA GLY A 6 8.88 9.30 -5.60
C GLY A 6 8.70 8.12 -6.56
N GLY A 7 7.73 7.28 -6.26
CA GLY A 7 7.52 6.03 -6.98
C GLY A 7 6.18 5.38 -6.66
N ARG A 8 5.88 4.31 -7.39
CA ARG A 8 4.75 3.43 -7.14
C ARG A 8 5.25 2.00 -6.97
N TRP A 9 4.76 1.32 -5.96
CA TRP A 9 4.97 -0.09 -5.75
C TRP A 9 3.62 -0.78 -5.83
N VAL A 10 3.56 -1.82 -6.64
CA VAL A 10 2.39 -2.70 -6.75
C VAL A 10 2.81 -4.00 -6.11
N ALA A 11 2.12 -4.41 -5.07
CA ALA A 11 2.46 -5.60 -4.31
C ALA A 11 1.23 -6.49 -4.11
N GLU A 12 1.51 -7.77 -3.90
CA GLU A 12 0.53 -8.78 -3.52
C GLU A 12 1.05 -9.48 -2.27
N ILE A 13 0.17 -9.74 -1.31
CA ILE A 13 0.45 -10.50 -0.10
C ILE A 13 -0.51 -11.67 0.00
N TYR A 14 -0.02 -12.82 0.46
CA TYR A 14 -0.78 -14.07 0.50
C TYR A 14 -0.67 -14.77 1.86
N GLY A 15 -1.64 -15.63 2.16
CA GLY A 15 -1.71 -16.39 3.40
C GLY A 15 -1.90 -15.49 4.63
N CYS A 16 -2.62 -14.38 4.48
CA CYS A 16 -2.87 -13.43 5.56
C CYS A 16 -3.75 -14.02 6.66
N ASN A 17 -3.72 -13.41 7.84
CA ASN A 17 -4.69 -13.67 8.89
C ASN A 17 -6.06 -13.12 8.46
N LEU A 18 -7.03 -14.02 8.28
CA LEU A 18 -8.40 -13.68 7.86
C LEU A 18 -9.10 -12.71 8.81
N GLU A 19 -8.87 -12.79 10.12
CA GLU A 19 -9.49 -11.88 11.09
C GLU A 19 -9.00 -10.43 10.91
N VAL A 20 -7.75 -10.25 10.48
CA VAL A 20 -7.19 -8.93 10.17
C VAL A 20 -7.66 -8.48 8.80
N LEU A 21 -7.53 -9.36 7.79
CA LEU A 21 -7.84 -9.10 6.40
C LEU A 21 -9.31 -8.67 6.20
N GLU A 22 -10.22 -9.28 6.96
CA GLU A 22 -11.66 -9.04 6.84
C GLU A 22 -12.19 -7.90 7.70
N ASN A 23 -11.37 -7.32 8.59
CA ASN A 23 -11.80 -6.33 9.56
C ASN A 23 -11.47 -4.90 9.10
N PRO A 24 -12.49 -4.08 8.74
CA PRO A 24 -12.29 -2.72 8.24
C PRO A 24 -11.44 -1.83 9.15
N ARG A 25 -11.58 -1.97 10.48
CA ARG A 25 -10.85 -1.13 11.44
C ARG A 25 -9.38 -1.52 11.52
N LEU A 26 -9.08 -2.82 11.54
CA LEU A 26 -7.69 -3.30 11.60
C LEU A 26 -6.94 -2.96 10.31
N VAL A 27 -7.59 -3.13 9.16
CA VAL A 27 -7.04 -2.71 7.87
C VAL A 27 -6.75 -1.21 7.86
N GLU A 28 -7.71 -0.38 8.25
CA GLU A 28 -7.53 1.07 8.28
C GLU A 28 -6.35 1.49 9.17
N VAL A 29 -6.23 0.89 10.35
CA VAL A 29 -5.14 1.16 11.29
C VAL A 29 -3.79 0.76 10.70
N ALA A 30 -3.69 -0.41 10.08
CA ALA A 30 -2.46 -0.88 9.44
C ALA A 30 -2.01 0.07 8.31
N LEU A 31 -2.94 0.52 7.46
CA LEU A 31 -2.65 1.46 6.38
C LEU A 31 -2.27 2.86 6.89
N LYS A 32 -2.94 3.35 7.96
CA LYS A 32 -2.60 4.62 8.60
C LYS A 32 -1.21 4.58 9.22
N ASP A 33 -0.88 3.53 9.95
CA ASP A 33 0.44 3.34 10.54
C ASP A 33 1.55 3.32 9.47
N ALA A 34 1.28 2.68 8.32
CA ALA A 34 2.19 2.68 7.19
C ALA A 34 2.53 4.10 6.70
N VAL A 35 1.55 4.98 6.49
CA VAL A 35 1.83 6.36 6.04
C VAL A 35 2.43 7.23 7.14
N LEU A 36 2.05 7.01 8.41
CA LEU A 36 2.61 7.75 9.55
C LEU A 36 4.11 7.45 9.75
N LYS A 37 4.53 6.19 9.59
CA LYS A 37 5.95 5.80 9.60
C LYS A 37 6.77 6.45 8.49
N LEU A 38 6.12 6.90 7.42
CA LEU A 38 6.74 7.68 6.36
C LEU A 38 6.82 9.17 6.66
N GLY A 39 6.42 9.61 7.85
CA GLY A 39 6.43 11.00 8.28
C GLY A 39 5.23 11.81 7.82
N ALA A 40 4.10 11.16 7.50
CA ALA A 40 2.86 11.88 7.25
C ALA A 40 2.41 12.63 8.52
N PRO A 41 2.05 13.92 8.45
CA PRO A 41 1.46 14.63 9.58
C PRO A 41 0.12 13.97 9.96
N PRO A 42 -0.12 13.59 11.23
CA PRO A 42 -1.34 12.86 11.62
C PRO A 42 -2.64 13.57 11.22
N ASN A 43 -2.67 14.90 11.31
CA ASN A 43 -3.84 15.72 10.98
C ASN A 43 -4.07 15.88 9.46
N SER A 44 -3.19 15.33 8.62
CA SER A 44 -3.27 15.39 7.16
C SER A 44 -3.51 14.02 6.53
N VAL A 45 -3.79 13.00 7.34
CA VAL A 45 -4.11 11.64 6.87
C VAL A 45 -5.62 11.51 6.67
N GLN A 46 -6.02 11.12 5.47
CA GLN A 46 -7.41 10.80 5.13
C GLN A 46 -7.53 9.31 4.82
N SER A 47 -8.66 8.71 5.14
CA SER A 47 -8.91 7.29 4.91
C SER A 47 -10.34 7.05 4.45
N THR A 48 -10.52 5.99 3.66
CA THR A 48 -11.81 5.42 3.32
C THR A 48 -11.70 3.91 3.32
N VAL A 49 -12.76 3.23 3.77
CA VAL A 49 -12.86 1.78 3.78
C VAL A 49 -14.26 1.39 3.33
N TYR A 50 -14.33 0.43 2.43
CA TYR A 50 -15.57 -0.15 1.94
C TYR A 50 -15.53 -1.66 2.13
N LYS A 51 -16.41 -2.19 2.98
CA LYS A 51 -16.55 -3.62 3.22
C LYS A 51 -17.50 -4.21 2.17
N PHE A 52 -17.06 -5.27 1.49
CA PHE A 52 -17.88 -6.02 0.55
C PHE A 52 -18.73 -7.08 1.26
N TYR A 53 -19.81 -7.51 0.61
CA TYR A 53 -20.61 -8.67 0.99
C TYR A 53 -20.46 -9.77 -0.08
N PRO A 54 -20.25 -11.04 0.29
CA PRO A 54 -20.22 -11.57 1.65
C PRO A 54 -18.89 -11.37 2.40
N GLN A 55 -17.80 -11.10 1.69
CA GLN A 55 -16.46 -10.99 2.24
C GLN A 55 -15.59 -10.06 1.40
N GLY A 56 -14.41 -9.69 1.92
CA GLY A 56 -13.46 -8.78 1.30
C GLY A 56 -13.74 -7.31 1.62
N LEU A 57 -12.77 -6.45 1.33
CA LEU A 57 -12.88 -5.00 1.44
C LEU A 57 -11.93 -4.28 0.49
N SER A 58 -12.18 -2.99 0.32
CA SER A 58 -11.23 -2.04 -0.26
C SER A 58 -10.97 -0.93 0.74
N ALA A 59 -9.71 -0.53 0.89
CA ALA A 59 -9.36 0.64 1.69
C ALA A 59 -8.31 1.50 0.99
N ALA A 60 -8.35 2.79 1.26
CA ALA A 60 -7.35 3.75 0.79
C ALA A 60 -7.02 4.73 1.90
N VAL A 61 -5.74 5.01 2.08
CA VAL A 61 -5.21 6.03 2.98
C VAL A 61 -4.34 6.99 2.17
N LEU A 62 -4.61 8.29 2.30
CA LEU A 62 -3.94 9.34 1.56
C LEU A 62 -3.30 10.34 2.53
N SER A 63 -2.14 10.86 2.15
CA SER A 63 -1.42 11.89 2.87
C SER A 63 -0.58 12.74 1.91
N PRO A 64 -0.03 13.88 2.35
CA PRO A 64 0.88 14.68 1.53
C PRO A 64 2.19 13.99 1.12
N VAL A 65 2.60 12.90 1.79
CA VAL A 65 3.90 12.24 1.55
C VAL A 65 3.79 10.88 0.87
N ALA A 66 2.64 10.23 1.01
CA ALA A 66 2.38 8.90 0.47
C ALA A 66 0.87 8.62 0.39
N ALA A 67 0.51 7.62 -0.41
CA ALA A 67 -0.81 7.03 -0.39
C ALA A 67 -0.71 5.51 -0.48
N VAL A 68 -1.60 4.81 0.22
CA VAL A 68 -1.62 3.35 0.28
C VAL A 68 -3.05 2.88 0.04
N MET A 69 -3.23 1.95 -0.88
CA MET A 69 -4.52 1.29 -1.15
C MET A 69 -4.37 -0.21 -1.00
N ILE A 70 -5.47 -0.86 -0.60
CA ILE A 70 -5.57 -2.31 -0.48
C ILE A 70 -6.91 -2.79 -1.02
N HIS A 71 -6.90 -3.93 -1.70
CA HIS A 71 -8.07 -4.72 -2.03
C HIS A 71 -7.82 -6.15 -1.56
N THR A 72 -8.80 -6.79 -0.92
CA THR A 72 -8.61 -8.10 -0.28
C THR A 72 -9.49 -9.18 -0.91
N TRP A 73 -8.95 -10.38 -1.07
CA TRP A 73 -9.67 -11.59 -1.50
C TRP A 73 -9.50 -12.70 -0.46
N PRO A 74 -10.38 -12.77 0.56
CA PRO A 74 -10.35 -13.82 1.58
C PRO A 74 -10.43 -15.24 0.99
N GLU A 75 -11.19 -15.42 -0.08
CA GLU A 75 -11.37 -16.69 -0.80
C GLU A 75 -10.11 -17.17 -1.52
N ASP A 76 -9.22 -16.26 -1.90
CA ASP A 76 -8.05 -16.57 -2.72
C ASP A 76 -6.81 -16.55 -1.84
N ASN A 77 -6.58 -17.66 -1.13
CA ASN A 77 -5.44 -17.84 -0.22
C ASN A 77 -5.30 -16.71 0.81
N ALA A 78 -6.41 -16.13 1.28
CA ALA A 78 -6.41 -14.97 2.17
C ALA A 78 -5.45 -13.87 1.68
N SER A 79 -5.65 -13.41 0.45
CA SER A 79 -4.73 -12.51 -0.23
C SER A 79 -5.19 -11.05 -0.22
N ALA A 80 -4.24 -10.16 -0.50
CA ALA A 80 -4.53 -8.76 -0.79
C ALA A 80 -3.58 -8.20 -1.84
N THR A 81 -4.10 -7.29 -2.64
CA THR A 81 -3.29 -6.45 -3.53
C THR A 81 -3.11 -5.08 -2.90
N LEU A 82 -1.92 -4.52 -3.02
CA LEU A 82 -1.47 -3.29 -2.40
C LEU A 82 -0.90 -2.34 -3.45
N ASP A 83 -1.34 -1.09 -3.41
CA ASP A 83 -0.78 0.00 -4.19
C ASP A 83 -0.15 1.03 -3.25
N LEU A 84 1.16 1.19 -3.33
CA LEU A 84 1.91 2.12 -2.49
C LEU A 84 2.50 3.24 -3.35
N TYR A 85 2.09 4.47 -3.09
CA TYR A 85 2.59 5.67 -3.73
C TYR A 85 3.44 6.48 -2.77
N PHE A 86 4.59 6.96 -3.25
CA PHE A 86 5.54 7.75 -2.49
C PHE A 86 5.86 9.03 -3.23
N TYR A 87 5.89 10.16 -2.53
CA TYR A 87 6.07 11.50 -3.14
C TYR A 87 7.36 12.21 -2.69
N LYS A 88 8.24 11.53 -1.95
CA LYS A 88 9.51 12.05 -1.47
C LYS A 88 10.68 11.11 -1.85
N PRO A 89 11.93 11.60 -1.94
CA PRO A 89 13.07 10.78 -2.34
C PRO A 89 13.56 9.83 -1.23
N ASP A 90 13.46 10.25 0.03
CA ASP A 90 14.04 9.55 1.17
C ASP A 90 13.00 8.64 1.86
N VAL A 91 12.48 7.68 1.10
CA VAL A 91 11.58 6.65 1.63
C VAL A 91 12.25 5.30 1.50
N ASP A 92 12.02 4.42 2.47
CA ASP A 92 12.26 2.98 2.37
C ASP A 92 10.90 2.29 2.19
N PRO A 93 10.43 2.09 0.95
CA PRO A 93 9.15 1.44 0.70
C PRO A 93 9.17 -0.06 1.02
N ASP A 94 10.36 -0.66 1.00
CA ASP A 94 10.59 -2.06 1.36
C ASP A 94 10.22 -2.30 2.82
N SER A 95 10.60 -1.37 3.70
CA SER A 95 10.19 -1.39 5.10
C SER A 95 8.67 -1.26 5.27
N VAL A 96 8.02 -0.45 4.43
CA VAL A 96 6.55 -0.27 4.45
C VAL A 96 5.84 -1.56 4.05
N LEU A 97 6.23 -2.16 2.92
CA LEU A 97 5.63 -3.41 2.45
C LEU A 97 5.80 -4.52 3.48
N ARG A 98 7.03 -4.72 4.00
CA ARG A 98 7.28 -5.69 5.07
C ARG A 98 6.49 -5.40 6.34
N GLY A 99 6.27 -4.12 6.66
CA GLY A 99 5.45 -3.70 7.79
C GLY A 99 3.99 -4.10 7.62
N LEU A 100 3.44 -3.85 6.43
CA LEU A 100 2.09 -4.26 6.05
C LEU A 100 1.98 -5.79 6.04
N ALA A 101 2.87 -6.52 5.35
CA ALA A 101 2.87 -7.98 5.33
C ALA A 101 2.85 -8.58 6.74
N ARG A 102 3.65 -8.06 7.66
CA ARG A 102 3.61 -8.45 9.08
C ARG A 102 2.29 -8.11 9.76
N ALA A 103 1.76 -6.90 9.56
CA ALA A 103 0.50 -6.47 10.17
C ALA A 103 -0.68 -7.34 9.73
N PHE A 104 -0.68 -7.79 8.48
CA PHE A 104 -1.67 -8.70 7.92
C PHE A 104 -1.39 -10.18 8.23
N GLY A 105 -0.24 -10.52 8.82
CA GLY A 105 0.16 -11.91 9.05
C GLY A 105 0.39 -12.70 7.76
N ALA A 106 0.79 -12.03 6.68
CA ALA A 106 1.07 -12.64 5.40
C ALA A 106 2.27 -13.59 5.48
N ARG A 107 2.19 -14.68 4.71
CA ARG A 107 3.25 -15.69 4.59
C ARG A 107 4.17 -15.42 3.42
N GLU A 108 3.63 -14.81 2.37
CA GLU A 108 4.31 -14.55 1.11
C GLU A 108 3.97 -13.14 0.62
N GLU A 109 4.94 -12.50 -0.04
CA GLU A 109 4.76 -11.20 -0.70
C GLU A 109 5.46 -11.19 -2.07
N SER A 110 4.86 -10.50 -3.03
CA SER A 110 5.44 -10.23 -4.36
C SER A 110 5.26 -8.75 -4.68
N ALA A 111 6.23 -8.11 -5.33
CA ALA A 111 6.12 -6.69 -5.66
C ALA A 111 6.88 -6.27 -6.92
N PHE A 112 6.27 -5.36 -7.67
CA PHE A 112 6.90 -4.62 -8.78
C PHE A 112 7.03 -3.14 -8.43
N ARG A 113 8.18 -2.57 -8.81
CA ARG A 113 8.57 -1.21 -8.42
C ARG A 113 8.71 -0.32 -9.64
N PHE A 114 8.13 0.86 -9.55
CA PHE A 114 8.24 1.90 -10.56
C PHE A 114 8.73 3.19 -9.90
N TRP A 115 10.00 3.53 -10.12
CA TRP A 115 10.56 4.79 -9.63
C TRP A 115 10.42 5.89 -10.67
N ARG A 116 10.04 7.09 -10.23
CA ARG A 116 10.10 8.27 -11.08
C ARG A 116 11.55 8.73 -11.13
N GLY A 117 12.10 8.86 -12.34
CA GLY A 117 13.48 9.33 -12.55
C GLY A 117 14.60 8.28 -12.41
N GLY A 118 14.31 6.99 -12.18
CA GLY A 118 15.30 5.89 -12.06
C GLY A 118 15.23 4.81 -13.16
N GLU A 119 16.22 3.91 -13.19
CA GLU A 119 16.69 2.96 -14.26
C GLU A 119 15.68 2.24 -15.17
N ARG A 120 14.39 2.18 -14.86
CA ARG A 120 13.37 1.67 -15.78
C ARG A 120 12.57 2.84 -16.33
N GLU A 121 13.00 3.32 -17.49
CA GLU A 121 12.31 4.36 -18.23
C GLU A 121 10.86 3.92 -18.47
N ILE A 122 9.90 4.57 -17.80
CA ILE A 122 8.48 4.40 -18.09
C ILE A 122 8.31 4.81 -19.55
N LYS A 123 8.16 3.85 -20.45
CA LYS A 123 8.00 4.09 -21.89
C LYS A 123 6.77 4.96 -22.10
N ARG A 124 6.99 6.25 -22.28
CA ARG A 124 5.93 7.22 -22.55
C ARG A 124 5.50 7.04 -24.01
N ARG A 125 4.28 6.57 -24.24
CA ARG A 125 3.66 6.69 -25.57
C ARG A 125 3.16 8.12 -25.70
N ARG A 126 3.62 8.85 -26.72
CA ARG A 126 3.02 10.13 -27.10
C ARG A 126 1.73 9.78 -27.86
N GLN A 127 0.61 10.38 -27.43
CA GLN A 127 -0.64 10.36 -28.19
C GLN A 127 -0.58 11.44 -29.26
#